data_AF-A0A382KKP8-F1
#
_entry.id   AF-A0A382KKP8-F1
#
_cell.length_a   1.000
_cell.length_b   1.000
_cell.length_c   1.000
_cell.angle_alpha   90.00
_cell.angle_beta   90.00
_cell.angle_gamma   90.00
#
_symmetry.space_group_name_H-M   'P 1'
#
loop_
_entity.id
_entity.type
_entity.pdbx_description
1 polymer ?
#
loop_
_entity_poly.entity_id
_entity_poly.type
_entity_poly.pdbx_seq_one_letter_code
_entity_poly.pdbx_strand_id
1 'polypeptide(L)' 'QAKYITYGPMRASGIDIIKAGEPWFHTGIDVMGHMPNTPELLKVSVMGDPEWWSDNGAEIDERYGAWMGN' A
#
# COMPACT_ATOMS: atom_id res chain seq x y z
N GLN A 1 -10.90 -8.62 4.65
CA GLN A 1 -9.49 -8.38 4.31
C GLN A 1 -8.73 -7.87 5.53
N ALA A 2 -9.01 -6.66 6.03
CA ALA A 2 -8.29 -6.05 7.17
C ALA A 2 -8.25 -6.89 8.46
N LYS A 3 -9.31 -7.68 8.74
CA LYS A 3 -9.35 -8.66 9.84
C LYS A 3 -8.25 -9.73 9.79
N TYR A 4 -7.81 -10.10 8.60
CA TYR A 4 -6.92 -11.25 8.37
C TYR A 4 -5.55 -10.84 7.86
N ILE A 5 -5.44 -9.70 7.19
CA ILE A 5 -4.21 -9.15 6.65
C ILE A 5 -4.22 -7.65 6.88
N THR A 6 -3.18 -7.12 7.51
CA THR A 6 -3.05 -5.71 7.93
C THR A 6 -2.69 -4.76 6.78
N TYR A 7 -3.33 -4.94 5.62
CA TYR A 7 -3.27 -3.98 4.52
C TYR A 7 -4.49 -3.07 4.55
N GLY A 8 -4.27 -1.80 4.18
CA GLY A 8 -5.33 -0.83 4.06
C GLY A 8 -6.38 -1.25 3.03
N PRO A 9 -7.67 -0.96 3.29
CA PRO A 9 -8.73 -1.30 2.34
C PRO A 9 -8.59 -0.45 1.08
N MET A 10 -8.87 -1.04 -0.08
CA MET A 10 -8.90 -0.28 -1.34
C MET A 10 -10.06 0.71 -1.40
N ARG A 11 -11.18 0.43 -0.73
CA ARG A 11 -12.34 1.33 -0.66
C ARG A 11 -12.28 2.20 0.58
N ALA A 12 -12.48 3.51 0.40
CA ALA A 12 -12.54 4.48 1.50
C ALA A 12 -13.58 4.12 2.57
N SER A 13 -14.75 3.62 2.17
CA SER A 13 -15.81 3.20 3.11
C SER A 13 -15.39 2.04 4.04
N GLY A 14 -14.35 1.28 3.67
CA GLY A 14 -13.80 0.24 4.53
C GLY A 14 -13.13 0.80 5.79
N ILE A 15 -12.69 2.05 5.78
CA ILE A 15 -12.01 2.69 6.91
C ILE A 15 -12.94 2.81 8.12
N ASP A 16 -14.19 3.19 7.92
CA ASP A 16 -15.15 3.35 9.03
C ASP A 16 -15.51 1.99 9.66
N ILE A 17 -15.58 0.94 8.85
CA ILE A 17 -15.81 -0.44 9.31
C ILE A 17 -14.63 -0.93 10.16
N ILE A 18 -13.40 -0.61 9.73
CA ILE A 18 -12.17 -0.95 10.46
C ILE A 18 -12.17 -0.24 11.80
N LYS A 19 -12.33 1.10 11.82
CA LYS A 19 -12.37 1.90 13.05
C LYS A 19 -13.40 1.42 14.07
N ALA A 20 -14.59 1.01 13.61
CA ALA A 20 -15.66 0.54 14.50
C ALA A 20 -15.35 -0.80 15.19
N GLY A 21 -14.39 -1.57 14.68
CA GLY A 21 -14.03 -2.90 15.19
C GLY A 21 -12.59 -3.03 15.69
N GLU A 22 -11.86 -1.92 15.83
CA GLU A 22 -10.51 -1.93 16.40
C GLU A 22 -10.50 -2.40 17.87
N PRO A 23 -9.40 -3.03 18.35
CA PRO A 23 -8.19 -3.35 17.59
C PRO A 23 -8.31 -4.66 16.80
N TRP A 24 -7.96 -4.65 15.51
CA TRP A 24 -7.95 -5.87 14.68
C TRP A 24 -6.68 -6.71 14.83
N PHE A 25 -5.64 -6.17 15.46
CA PHE A 25 -4.34 -6.84 15.58
C PHE A 25 -4.27 -7.73 16.83
N HIS A 26 -3.63 -8.90 16.69
CA HIS A 26 -3.46 -9.86 17.80
C HIS A 26 -2.73 -9.31 19.03
N THR A 27 -1.94 -8.25 18.90
CA THR A 27 -1.28 -7.58 20.03
C THR A 27 -2.12 -6.44 20.63
N GLY A 28 -3.30 -6.14 20.07
CA GLY A 28 -4.18 -5.05 20.50
C GLY A 28 -3.74 -3.65 20.04
N ILE A 29 -2.74 -3.53 19.17
CA ILE A 29 -2.31 -2.25 18.60
C ILE A 29 -3.29 -1.79 17.53
N ASP A 30 -3.60 -0.49 17.53
CA ASP A 30 -4.42 0.17 16.52
C ASP A 30 -3.73 0.13 15.15
N VAL A 31 -4.39 -0.45 14.14
CA VAL A 31 -3.82 -0.56 12.79
C VAL A 31 -3.94 0.74 11.98
N MET A 32 -4.76 1.69 12.41
CA MET A 32 -5.01 2.95 11.69
C MET A 32 -3.75 3.80 11.54
N GLY A 33 -2.89 3.83 12.56
CA GLY A 33 -1.61 4.54 12.52
C GLY A 33 -0.60 3.96 11.53
N HIS A 34 -0.79 2.71 11.10
CA HIS A 34 0.10 2.00 10.19
C HIS A 34 -0.37 2.05 8.72
N MET A 35 -1.51 2.70 8.44
CA MET A 35 -2.05 2.79 7.09
C MET A 35 -1.15 3.65 6.20
N PRO A 36 -0.71 3.17 5.03
CA PRO A 36 0.24 3.91 4.19
C PRO A 36 -0.35 5.17 3.54
N ASN A 37 -1.67 5.31 3.53
CA ASN A 37 -2.39 6.41 2.91
C ASN A 37 -2.80 7.53 3.89
N THR A 38 -2.17 7.60 5.08
CA THR A 38 -2.41 8.72 5.99
C THR A 38 -1.84 10.02 5.40
N PRO A 39 -2.45 11.20 5.70
CA PRO A 39 -1.95 12.48 5.19
C PRO A 39 -0.50 12.78 5.55
N GLU A 40 -0.01 12.26 6.68
CA GLU A 40 1.40 12.42 7.09
C GLU A 40 2.34 11.57 6.25
N LEU A 41 2.02 10.29 6.04
CA LEU A 41 2.84 9.39 5.23
C LEU A 41 2.80 9.75 3.74
N LEU A 42 1.66 10.24 3.24
CA LEU A 42 1.53 10.67 1.84
C LEU A 42 2.45 11.86 1.50
N LYS A 43 2.81 12.71 2.46
CA LYS A 43 3.75 13.84 2.22
C LYS A 43 5.18 13.39 1.95
N VAL A 44 5.54 12.20 2.43
CA VAL A 44 6.90 11.63 2.31
C VAL A 44 6.95 10.43 1.36
N SER A 45 5.82 10.10 0.73
CA SER A 45 5.68 8.96 -0.16
C SER A 45 5.72 9.39 -1.63
N VAL A 46 6.22 8.49 -2.48
CA VAL A 46 6.07 8.59 -3.93
C VAL A 46 4.91 7.68 -4.34
N MET A 47 3.92 8.25 -5.03
CA MET A 47 2.80 7.48 -5.54
C MET A 47 3.23 6.74 -6.80
N GLY A 48 2.96 5.44 -6.87
CA GLY A 48 3.16 4.67 -8.10
C GLY A 48 2.21 5.17 -9.19
N ASP A 49 2.75 5.46 -10.36
CA ASP A 49 2.00 5.90 -11.54
C ASP A 49 1.67 4.68 -12.43
N PRO A 50 0.43 4.16 -12.40
CA PRO A 50 0.09 2.98 -13.18
C PRO A 50 0.07 3.25 -14.69
N GLU A 51 -0.16 4.48 -15.13
CA GLU A 51 -0.17 4.83 -16.55
C GLU A 51 1.26 4.85 -17.10
N TRP A 52 2.17 5.52 -16.39
CA TRP A 52 3.59 5.50 -16.76
C TRP A 52 4.16 4.07 -16.78
N TRP A 53 3.83 3.25 -15.79
CA TRP A 53 4.28 1.85 -15.73
C TRP A 53 3.64 0.97 -16.81
N SER A 54 2.42 1.26 -17.24
CA SER A 54 1.80 0.59 -18.38
C SER A 54 2.57 0.86 -19.68
N ASP A 55 3.03 2.09 -19.88
CA ASP A 55 3.73 2.50 -21.11
C ASP A 55 5.21 2.12 -21.12
N ASN A 56 5.89 2.13 -19.96
CA ASN A 56 7.36 2.03 -19.87
C ASN A 56 7.85 0.78 -19.13
N GLY A 57 6.95 0.02 -18.47
CA GLY A 57 7.34 -1.04 -17.54
C GLY A 57 8.15 -2.16 -18.17
N ALA A 58 7.80 -2.58 -19.38
CA ALA A 58 8.51 -3.65 -20.09
C ALA A 58 9.97 -3.27 -20.42
N GLU A 59 10.20 -2.04 -20.88
CA GLU A 59 11.55 -1.56 -21.21
C GLU A 59 12.42 -1.43 -19.96
N ILE A 60 11.85 -0.91 -18.86
CA ILE A 60 12.54 -0.80 -17.58
C ILE A 60 12.93 -2.18 -17.04
N ASP A 61 12.03 -3.17 -17.15
CA ASP A 61 12.29 -4.54 -16.69
C ASP A 61 13.45 -5.19 -17.46
N GLU A 62 13.51 -5.02 -18.79
CA GLU A 62 14.63 -5.50 -19.62
C GLU A 62 15.96 -4.86 -19.20
N ARG A 63 15.97 -3.52 -19.03
CA ARG A 63 17.18 -2.78 -18.59
C ARG A 63 17.63 -3.22 -17.19
N TYR A 64 16.69 -3.43 -16.28
CA TYR A 64 16.98 -3.90 -14.93
C TYR A 64 17.53 -5.32 -14.94
N GLY A 65 16.95 -6.22 -15.74
CA GLY A 65 17.44 -7.58 -15.94
C GLY A 65 18.86 -7.63 -16.50
N ALA A 66 19.17 -6.79 -17.49
CA ALA A 66 20.52 -6.66 -18.03
C ALA A 66 21.53 -6.12 -16.98
N TRP A 67 21.12 -5.14 -16.16
CA TRP A 67 21.97 -4.61 -15.08
C TRP A 67 22.26 -5.65 -13.99
N MET A 68 21.26 -6.46 -13.63
CA MET A 68 21.41 -7.55 -12.65
C MET A 68 22.37 -8.65 -13.13
N GLY A 69 22.76 -8.66 -14.41
CA GLY A 69 23.79 -9.56 -14.93
C GLY A 69 23.35 -11.02 -14.99
N ASN A 70 22.17 -11.28 -15.55
CA ASN A 70 21.83 -12.64 -16.00
C ASN A 70 22.85 -13.16 -17.04
#